data_AF-A0A258JNU0-F1
#
_entry.id   AF-A0A258JNU0-F1
#
_cell.length_a   1.000
_cell.length_b   1.000
_cell.length_c   1.000
_cell.angle_alpha   90.00
_cell.angle_beta   90.00
_cell.angle_gamma   90.00
#
_symmetry.space_group_name_H-M   'P 1'
#
loop_
_entity.id
_entity.type
_entity.pdbx_description
1 polymer ?
#
loop_
_entity_poly.entity_id
_entity_poly.type
_entity_poly.pdbx_seq_one_letter_code
_entity_poly.pdbx_strand_id
1 'polypeptide(L)'
;AILIPLFNGCLFAILSSLITDDISNRFMFAILAASASYIAVPAAMKITVPKANPGLFLPMALAVTFPVNITIGMPIYFLIIKTF
;
A
#
# COMPACT_ATOMS: atom_id res chain seq x y z
N ALA A 1 -7.33 -7.62 -1.91
CA ALA A 1 -5.86 -7.61 -1.82
C ALA A 1 -5.26 -6.49 -2.64
N ILE A 2 -5.45 -6.48 -3.97
CA ILE A 2 -4.64 -5.61 -4.86
C ILE A 2 -5.26 -4.23 -5.13
N LEU A 3 -6.58 -4.13 -5.27
CA LEU A 3 -7.23 -2.90 -5.73
C LEU A 3 -7.05 -1.71 -4.77
N ILE A 4 -7.32 -1.92 -3.48
CA ILE A 4 -7.22 -0.86 -2.47
C ILE A 4 -5.81 -0.26 -2.39
N PRO A 5 -4.72 -1.04 -2.28
CA PRO A 5 -3.39 -0.45 -2.18
C PRO A 5 -3.01 0.34 -3.44
N LEU A 6 -3.28 -0.20 -4.62
CA LEU A 6 -3.03 0.50 -5.88
C LEU A 6 -3.81 1.81 -5.98
N PHE A 7 -5.10 1.77 -5.64
CA PHE A 7 -5.96 2.96 -5.66
C PHE A 7 -5.44 4.03 -4.70
N ASN A 8 -5.17 3.66 -3.44
CA ASN A 8 -4.69 4.60 -2.44
C ASN A 8 -3.31 5.18 -2.80
N GLY A 9 -2.38 4.35 -3.27
CA GLY A 9 -1.05 4.81 -3.67
C GLY A 9 -1.11 5.79 -4.84
N CYS A 10 -1.90 5.49 -5.88
CA CYS A 10 -2.11 6.41 -7.00
C CYS A 10 -2.79 7.71 -6.56
N LEU A 11 -3.82 7.63 -5.72
CA LEU A 11 -4.53 8.80 -5.21
C LEU A 11 -3.59 9.72 -4.43
N PHE A 12 -2.78 9.18 -3.53
CA PHE A 12 -1.84 9.99 -2.74
C PHE A 12 -0.60 10.43 -3.52
N ALA A 13 -0.18 9.67 -4.54
CA ALA A 13 0.82 10.15 -5.50
C ALA A 13 0.36 11.44 -6.21
N ILE A 14 -0.94 11.53 -6.53
CA ILE A 14 -1.55 12.75 -7.08
C ILE A 14 -1.68 13.84 -6.01
N LEU A 15 -2.33 13.55 -4.87
CA LEU A 15 -2.63 14.55 -3.85
C LEU A 15 -1.37 15.12 -3.17
N SER A 16 -0.27 14.37 -3.14
CA SER A 16 0.98 14.81 -2.52
C SER A 16 1.61 16.04 -3.19
N SER A 17 1.31 16.30 -4.48
CA SER A 17 1.77 17.52 -5.17
C SER A 17 1.22 18.80 -4.55
N LEU A 18 0.09 18.71 -3.82
CA LEU A 18 -0.49 19.85 -3.11
C LEU A 18 0.27 20.19 -1.82
N ILE A 19 1.14 19.31 -1.35
CA ILE A 19 1.83 19.41 -0.05
C ILE A 19 3.32 19.73 -0.24
N THR A 20 3.98 19.10 -1.21
CA THR A 20 5.42 19.27 -1.44
C THR A 20 5.78 18.93 -2.88
N ASP A 21 6.78 19.62 -3.42
CA ASP A 21 7.34 19.34 -4.75
C ASP A 21 8.44 18.26 -4.72
N ASP A 22 8.94 17.88 -3.53
CA ASP A 22 10.01 16.89 -3.42
C ASP A 22 9.50 15.47 -3.78
N ILE A 23 10.10 14.90 -4.82
CA ILE A 23 9.73 13.58 -5.37
C ILE A 23 9.84 12.48 -4.30
N SER A 24 10.85 12.53 -3.44
CA SER A 24 11.10 11.48 -2.44
C SER A 24 10.02 11.48 -1.37
N ASN A 25 9.64 12.67 -0.89
CA ASN A 25 8.57 12.87 0.08
C ASN A 25 7.21 12.45 -0.49
N ARG A 26 6.91 12.88 -1.72
CA ARG A 26 5.67 12.47 -2.44
C ARG A 26 5.60 10.95 -2.59
N PHE A 27 6.72 10.31 -2.93
CA PHE A 27 6.79 8.86 -3.08
C PHE A 27 6.59 8.14 -1.75
N MET A 28 7.16 8.66 -0.66
CA MET A 28 6.88 8.16 0.68
C MET A 28 5.42 8.27 1.06
N PHE A 29 4.76 9.41 0.80
CA PHE A 29 3.34 9.56 1.08
C PHE A 29 2.48 8.53 0.31
N ALA A 30 2.79 8.31 -0.97
CA ALA A 30 2.09 7.31 -1.78
C ALA A 30 2.26 5.88 -1.23
N ILE A 31 3.49 5.48 -0.86
CA ILE A 31 3.77 4.15 -0.31
C ILE A 31 3.05 3.93 1.02
N LEU A 32 3.11 4.92 1.92
CA LEU A 32 2.48 4.86 3.23
C LEU A 32 0.95 4.80 3.13
N ALA A 33 0.36 5.55 2.21
CA ALA A 33 -1.09 5.52 1.97
C ALA A 33 -1.56 4.23 1.28
N ALA A 34 -0.73 3.67 0.39
CA ALA A 34 -1.04 2.43 -0.32
C ALA A 34 -1.18 1.24 0.64
N SER A 35 -0.30 1.13 1.64
CA SER A 35 -0.17 -0.11 2.41
C SER A 35 -0.56 0.03 3.87
N ALA A 36 -1.40 -0.90 4.34
CA ALA A 36 -1.45 -1.23 5.75
C ALA A 36 -0.27 -2.14 6.14
N SER A 37 0.06 -2.25 7.42
CA SER A 37 1.16 -3.10 7.87
C SER A 37 0.93 -4.58 7.53
N TYR A 38 1.81 -5.17 6.72
CA TYR A 38 1.74 -6.58 6.30
C TYR A 38 2.05 -7.58 7.42
N ILE A 39 2.55 -7.11 8.57
CA ILE A 39 2.89 -7.93 9.73
C ILE A 39 1.95 -7.62 10.90
N ALA A 40 1.83 -6.34 11.27
CA ALA A 40 1.06 -5.94 12.44
C ALA A 40 -0.45 -6.10 12.24
N VAL A 41 -0.97 -5.86 11.03
CA VAL A 41 -2.42 -6.01 10.76
C VAL A 41 -2.85 -7.48 10.85
N PRO A 42 -2.20 -8.45 10.19
CA PRO A 42 -2.53 -9.87 10.38
C PRO A 42 -2.41 -10.33 11.84
N ALA A 43 -1.40 -9.87 12.57
CA ALA A 43 -1.24 -10.18 13.99
C ALA A 43 -2.40 -9.65 14.84
N ALA A 44 -2.81 -8.39 14.61
CA ALA A 44 -3.95 -7.78 15.28
C ALA A 44 -5.26 -8.50 14.92
N MET A 45 -5.50 -8.77 13.63
CA MET A 45 -6.70 -9.46 13.13
C MET A 45 -6.89 -10.84 13.76
N LYS A 46 -5.81 -11.59 14.00
CA LYS A 46 -5.86 -12.89 14.68
C LYS A 46 -6.42 -12.79 16.10
N ILE A 47 -6.16 -11.67 16.79
CA ILE A 47 -6.61 -11.44 18.17
C ILE A 47 -8.00 -10.82 18.19
N THR A 48 -8.25 -9.83 17.34
CA THR A 48 -9.47 -9.00 17.36
C THR A 48 -10.64 -9.64 16.61
N VAL A 49 -10.37 -10.48 15.59
CA VAL A 49 -11.39 -11.14 14.77
C VAL A 49 -11.12 -12.65 14.73
N PRO A 50 -11.39 -13.39 15.83
CA PRO A 50 -11.05 -14.81 15.95
C PRO A 50 -11.78 -15.71 14.94
N LYS A 51 -12.88 -15.23 14.34
CA LYS A 51 -13.61 -15.94 13.26
C LYS A 51 -12.92 -15.82 11.89
N ALA A 52 -11.98 -14.89 11.73
CA ALA A 52 -11.25 -14.72 10.47
C ALA A 52 -10.28 -15.88 10.26
N ASN A 53 -10.26 -16.44 9.05
CA ASN A 53 -9.37 -17.55 8.74
C ASN A 53 -7.93 -17.06 8.47
N PRO A 54 -6.95 -17.35 9.35
CA PRO A 54 -5.56 -16.93 9.16
C PRO A 54 -4.92 -17.54 7.90
N GLY A 55 -5.38 -18.72 7.47
CA GLY A 55 -4.95 -19.33 6.21
C GLY A 55 -5.35 -18.52 4.96
N LEU A 56 -6.27 -17.57 5.07
CA LEU A 56 -6.64 -16.67 3.98
C LEU A 56 -5.93 -15.32 4.06
N PHE A 57 -6.04 -14.62 5.20
CA PHE A 57 -5.55 -13.25 5.26
C PHE A 57 -4.02 -13.12 5.36
N LEU A 58 -3.31 -14.10 5.94
CA LEU A 58 -1.83 -14.07 5.96
C LEU A 58 -1.24 -14.21 4.55
N PRO A 59 -1.60 -15.23 3.74
CA PRO A 59 -1.11 -15.32 2.37
C PRO A 59 -1.54 -14.14 1.51
N MET A 60 -2.77 -13.65 1.69
CA MET A 60 -3.24 -12.47 0.95
C MET A 60 -2.41 -11.22 1.27
N ALA A 61 -1.97 -11.02 2.52
CA ALA A 61 -1.10 -9.91 2.88
C ALA A 61 0.34 -10.11 2.35
N LEU A 62 0.96 -11.26 2.64
CA LEU A 62 2.40 -11.48 2.43
C LEU A 62 2.77 -12.01 1.04
N ALA A 63 1.95 -12.88 0.45
CA ALA A 63 2.24 -13.52 -0.83
C ALA A 63 1.60 -12.79 -2.02
N VAL A 64 0.54 -12.01 -1.78
CA VAL A 64 -0.19 -11.30 -2.85
C VAL A 64 -0.02 -9.80 -2.73
N THR A 65 -0.52 -9.19 -1.66
CA THR A 65 -0.61 -7.73 -1.57
C THR A 65 0.76 -7.08 -1.48
N PHE A 66 1.63 -7.58 -0.62
CA PHE A 66 2.99 -7.05 -0.46
C PHE A 66 3.82 -7.15 -1.75
N PRO A 67 3.96 -8.31 -2.41
CA PRO A 67 4.74 -8.41 -3.63
C PRO A 67 4.18 -7.55 -4.74
N VAL A 68 2.86 -7.56 -4.96
CA VAL A 68 2.21 -6.72 -6.00
C VAL A 68 2.43 -5.24 -5.73
N ASN A 69 2.32 -4.80 -4.48
CA ASN A 69 2.50 -3.39 -4.16
C ASN A 69 3.96 -2.93 -4.35
N ILE A 70 4.94 -3.79 -4.08
CA ILE A 70 6.35 -3.48 -4.38
C ILE A 70 6.63 -3.53 -5.88
N THR A 71 6.27 -4.62 -6.57
CA THR A 71 6.72 -4.86 -7.94
C THR A 71 5.93 -4.06 -8.97
N ILE A 72 4.65 -3.77 -8.71
CA ILE A 72 3.76 -3.08 -9.64
C ILE A 72 3.37 -1.72 -9.08
N GLY A 73 2.95 -1.66 -7.81
CA GLY A 73 2.47 -0.43 -7.17
C GLY A 73 3.54 0.67 -7.13
N MET A 74 4.70 0.39 -6.53
CA MET A 74 5.77 1.39 -6.38
C MET A 74 6.23 2.00 -7.71
N PRO A 75 6.51 1.23 -8.79
CA PRO A 75 6.80 1.83 -10.10
C PRO A 75 5.69 2.74 -10.63
N ILE A 76 4.42 2.34 -10.47
CA ILE A 76 3.27 3.15 -10.92
C ILE A 76 3.19 4.46 -10.12
N TYR A 77 3.32 4.41 -8.79
CA TYR A 77 3.25 5.60 -7.96
C TYR A 77 4.38 6.58 -8.32
N PHE A 78 5.60 6.06 -8.53
CA PHE A 78 6.74 6.86 -8.93
C PHE A 78 6.54 7.50 -10.31
N LEU A 79 5.98 6.75 -11.27
CA LEU A 79 5.65 7.27 -12.60
C LEU A 79 4.65 8.43 -12.53
N ILE A 80 3.61 8.29 -11.71
CA ILE A 80 2.61 9.35 -11.49
C ILE A 80 3.29 10.60 -10.94
N ILE A 81 4.12 10.47 -9.90
CA ILE A 81 4.85 11.58 -9.28
C ILE A 81 5.83 12.24 -10.24
N LYS A 82 6.43 11.48 -11.16
CA LYS A 82 7.33 12.03 -12.19
C LYS A 82 6.60 12.80 -13.30
N THR A 83 5.29 12.63 -13.42
CA THR A 83 4.49 13.22 -14.50
C THR A 83 4.09 14.67 -14.20
N PHE A 84 3.95 15.03 -12.93
CA PHE A 84 3.60 16.38 -12.45
C PHE A 84 4.09 16.52 -11.00
#